data_AF-A0A950IFK9-F1
#
_entry.id   AF-A0A950IFK9-F1
#
_cell.length_a   1.000
_cell.length_b   1.000
_cell.length_c   1.000
_cell.angle_alpha   90.00
_cell.angle_beta   90.00
_cell.angle_gamma   90.00
#
_symmetry.space_group_name_H-M   'P 1'
#
loop_
_entity.id
_entity.type
_entity.pdbx_description
1 polymer ?
#
loop_
_entity_poly.entity_id
_entity_poly.type
_entity_poly.pdbx_seq_one_letter_code
_entity_poly.pdbx_strand_id
1 'polypeptide(L)'
;MTAIDERRLAASLRLLVAASRELAATFDYAQTLTAVGRLVVPAFARGFSVEVDEGEIRTTLARTGRLDDEPLQFALVARGQQLGVMRVSGAIETDDAAIGLELWPELALRIAVSVDAAQVYAREHHVADTLQRALLPDRLPLDDRLGFDAAYLPGAQEAIVGGDWYDAFRLPDGRIAFSIGDVAGHGLRAAIVMGEVRQAFRAAALNPNSPSLVLERANTILNMRANPVMVTAIFGVADPR
;
A
#
# COMPACT_ATOMS: atom_id res chain seq x y z
N MET A 1 21.84 -34.11 23.85
CA MET A 1 20.58 -33.37 23.68
C MET A 1 19.59 -33.94 24.68
N THR A 2 19.22 -33.15 25.69
CA THR A 2 18.34 -33.57 26.79
C THR A 2 16.87 -33.32 26.45
N ALA A 3 15.93 -33.96 27.18
CA ALA A 3 14.49 -33.73 26.99
C ALA A 3 14.03 -32.27 27.22
N ILE A 4 14.87 -31.46 27.90
CA ILE A 4 14.65 -30.02 28.09
C ILE A 4 15.01 -29.25 26.81
N ASP A 5 16.08 -29.65 26.11
CA ASP A 5 16.52 -29.03 24.84
C ASP A 5 15.49 -29.23 23.73
N GLU A 6 14.91 -30.44 23.63
CA GLU A 6 13.87 -30.75 22.64
C GLU A 6 12.60 -29.92 22.86
N ARG A 7 12.16 -29.76 24.12
CA ARG A 7 10.99 -28.92 24.44
C ARG A 7 11.25 -27.44 24.13
N ARG A 8 12.46 -26.96 24.38
CA ARG A 8 12.86 -25.57 24.09
C ARG A 8 12.96 -25.30 22.59
N LEU A 9 13.61 -26.19 21.83
CA LEU A 9 13.65 -26.10 20.37
C LEU A 9 12.24 -26.09 19.77
N ALA A 10 11.36 -26.96 20.25
CA ALA A 10 9.97 -26.99 19.83
C ALA A 10 9.22 -25.68 20.15
N ALA A 11 9.51 -25.03 21.29
CA ALA A 11 8.94 -23.73 21.63
C ALA A 11 9.46 -22.61 20.70
N SER A 12 10.76 -22.55 20.45
CA SER A 12 11.38 -21.59 19.52
C SER A 12 10.82 -21.73 18.10
N LEU A 13 10.70 -22.96 17.59
CA LEU A 13 10.10 -23.22 16.28
C LEU A 13 8.63 -22.79 16.23
N ARG A 14 7.85 -23.03 17.28
CA ARG A 14 6.45 -22.57 17.35
C ARG A 14 6.34 -21.05 17.36
N LEU A 15 7.23 -20.35 18.09
CA LEU A 15 7.28 -18.89 18.06
C LEU A 15 7.56 -18.38 16.65
N LEU A 16 8.58 -18.91 15.99
CA LEU A 16 8.94 -18.52 14.63
C LEU A 16 7.79 -18.74 13.64
N VAL A 17 7.11 -19.89 13.72
CA VAL A 17 5.93 -20.18 12.88
C VAL A 17 4.78 -19.21 13.16
N ALA A 18 4.47 -18.95 14.43
CA ALA A 18 3.41 -18.02 14.81
C ALA A 18 3.74 -16.59 14.38
N ALA A 19 4.96 -16.12 14.62
CA ALA A 19 5.42 -14.81 14.20
C ALA A 19 5.36 -14.65 12.68
N SER A 20 5.80 -15.64 11.90
CA SER A 20 5.67 -15.62 10.45
C SER A 20 4.21 -15.53 9.97
N ARG A 21 3.28 -16.14 10.70
CA ARG A 21 1.85 -16.05 10.38
C ARG A 21 1.32 -14.64 10.62
N GLU A 22 1.66 -14.04 11.77
CA GLU A 22 1.31 -12.64 12.04
C GLU A 22 1.91 -11.72 10.99
N LEU A 23 3.21 -11.88 10.68
CA LEU A 23 3.95 -11.09 9.70
C LEU A 23 3.42 -11.17 8.26
N ALA A 24 2.62 -12.18 7.95
CA ALA A 24 1.98 -12.37 6.66
C ALA A 24 0.48 -11.99 6.64
N ALA A 25 -0.08 -11.58 7.78
CA ALA A 25 -1.52 -11.36 7.91
C ALA A 25 -2.00 -10.01 7.36
N THR A 26 -1.21 -8.94 7.56
CA THR A 26 -1.51 -7.57 7.09
C THR A 26 -0.21 -6.84 6.74
N PHE A 27 -0.33 -5.76 5.95
CA PHE A 27 0.76 -4.82 5.67
C PHE A 27 0.85 -3.66 6.68
N ASP A 28 -0.05 -3.59 7.67
CA ASP A 28 0.10 -2.69 8.83
C ASP A 28 1.21 -3.22 9.74
N TYR A 29 2.41 -2.62 9.61
CA TYR A 29 3.57 -3.02 10.39
C TYR A 29 3.38 -2.78 11.90
N ALA A 30 2.64 -1.75 12.32
CA ALA A 30 2.51 -1.41 13.74
C ALA A 30 1.63 -2.45 14.43
N GLN A 31 0.52 -2.82 13.79
CA GLN A 31 -0.37 -3.87 14.26
C GLN A 31 0.34 -5.23 14.30
N THR A 32 0.99 -5.59 13.19
CA THR A 32 1.67 -6.87 13.02
C THR A 32 2.82 -7.05 14.02
N LEU A 33 3.69 -6.06 14.17
CA LEU A 33 4.82 -6.14 15.10
C LEU A 33 4.37 -6.09 16.55
N THR A 34 3.24 -5.45 16.85
CA THR A 34 2.61 -5.54 18.17
C THR A 34 2.11 -6.95 18.46
N ALA A 35 1.51 -7.64 17.47
CA ALA A 35 1.09 -9.03 17.62
C ALA A 35 2.29 -9.97 17.85
N VAL A 36 3.38 -9.80 17.08
CA VAL A 36 4.65 -10.51 17.31
C VAL A 36 5.17 -10.24 18.73
N GLY A 37 5.16 -9.00 19.18
CA GLY A 37 5.59 -8.62 20.53
C GLY A 37 4.81 -9.36 21.63
N ARG A 38 3.51 -9.62 21.44
CA ARG A 38 2.66 -10.41 22.36
C ARG A 38 2.95 -11.91 22.34
N LEU A 39 3.50 -12.44 21.24
CA LEU A 39 3.97 -13.82 21.18
C LEU A 39 5.31 -13.99 21.93
N VAL A 40 6.15 -12.96 21.85
CA VAL A 40 7.48 -12.93 22.48
C VAL A 40 7.38 -12.69 23.99
N VAL A 41 6.56 -11.73 24.43
CA VAL A 41 6.43 -11.32 25.83
C VAL A 41 5.14 -11.90 26.44
N PRO A 42 5.19 -12.59 27.60
CA PRO A 42 6.35 -12.79 28.48
C PRO A 42 7.11 -14.11 28.25
N ALA A 43 6.69 -14.92 27.27
CA ALA A 43 7.11 -16.32 27.16
C ALA A 43 8.62 -16.50 26.86
N PHE A 44 9.23 -15.55 26.15
CA PHE A 44 10.63 -15.61 25.72
C PHE A 44 11.46 -14.40 26.19
N ALA A 45 10.81 -13.28 26.51
CA ALA A 45 11.46 -12.05 26.95
C ALA A 45 10.57 -11.21 27.87
N ARG A 46 11.17 -10.29 28.62
CA ARG A 46 10.48 -9.28 29.44
C ARG A 46 10.10 -8.02 28.66
N GLY A 47 10.84 -7.76 27.58
CA GLY A 47 10.61 -6.61 26.71
C GLY A 47 10.97 -6.93 25.26
N PHE A 48 10.22 -6.32 24.35
CA PHE A 48 10.41 -6.39 22.91
C PHE A 48 10.09 -5.03 22.29
N SER A 49 10.94 -4.55 21.39
CA SER A 49 10.62 -3.38 20.57
C SER A 49 11.21 -3.48 19.17
N VAL A 50 10.52 -2.87 18.21
CA VAL A 50 11.02 -2.68 16.86
C VAL A 50 11.00 -1.20 16.54
N GLU A 51 12.17 -0.69 16.14
CA GLU A 51 12.35 0.63 15.58
C GLU A 51 12.77 0.51 14.12
N VAL A 52 12.21 1.36 13.27
CA VAL A 52 12.51 1.40 11.84
C VAL A 52 12.99 2.81 11.49
N ASP A 53 13.98 2.87 10.61
CA ASP A 53 14.55 4.10 10.10
C ASP A 53 13.71 4.55 8.88
N GLU A 54 13.01 5.68 9.02
CA GLU A 54 12.24 6.33 7.96
C GLU A 54 12.97 7.63 7.56
N GLY A 55 13.96 7.49 6.67
CA GLY A 55 14.84 8.61 6.32
C GLY A 55 15.81 8.93 7.45
N GLU A 56 15.74 10.16 7.99
CA GLU A 56 16.56 10.58 9.15
C GLU A 56 15.89 10.31 10.50
N ILE A 57 14.60 9.93 10.50
CA ILE A 57 13.81 9.76 11.71
C ILE A 57 13.72 8.28 12.05
N ARG A 58 14.02 7.92 13.30
CA ARG A 58 13.81 6.58 13.82
C ARG A 58 12.47 6.51 14.54
N THR A 59 11.56 5.68 14.04
CA THR A 59 10.20 5.55 14.55
C THR A 59 10.05 4.21 15.27
N THR A 60 9.50 4.22 16.49
CA THR A 60 9.13 2.98 17.19
C THR A 60 7.82 2.45 16.63
N LEU A 61 7.86 1.29 15.97
CA LEU A 61 6.68 0.67 15.35
C LEU A 61 5.90 -0.21 16.33
N ALA A 62 6.61 -0.85 17.26
CA ALA A 62 6.00 -1.67 18.29
C ALA A 62 6.86 -1.70 19.55
N ARG A 63 6.19 -1.74 20.70
CA ARG A 63 6.81 -1.93 22.02
C ARG A 63 5.89 -2.75 22.90
N THR A 64 6.40 -3.87 23.41
CA THR A 64 5.67 -4.76 24.34
C THR A 64 6.55 -5.04 25.54
N GLY A 65 5.98 -4.94 26.76
CA GLY A 65 6.73 -5.16 28.00
C GLY A 65 7.73 -4.04 28.32
N ARG A 66 8.66 -4.33 29.23
CA ARG A 66 9.66 -3.37 29.72
C ARG A 66 11.01 -3.67 29.08
N LEU A 67 11.59 -2.67 28.42
CA LEU A 67 13.00 -2.73 28.02
C LEU A 67 13.87 -2.42 29.26
N ASP A 68 14.86 -3.27 29.48
CA ASP A 68 15.92 -3.09 30.48
C ASP A 68 16.95 -2.07 29.97
N ASP A 69 17.91 -1.67 30.81
CA ASP A 69 18.91 -0.65 30.46
C ASP A 69 19.85 -1.10 29.33
N GLU A 70 20.14 -2.40 29.22
CA GLU A 70 20.98 -3.00 28.17
C GLU A 70 20.24 -4.11 27.42
N PRO A 71 19.33 -3.77 26.47
CA PRO A 71 18.67 -4.77 25.65
C PRO A 71 19.62 -5.39 24.62
N LEU A 72 19.40 -6.67 24.30
CA LEU A 72 19.98 -7.28 23.10
C LEU A 72 19.44 -6.57 21.87
N GLN A 73 20.31 -6.27 20.90
CA GLN A 73 19.96 -5.54 19.68
C GLN A 73 20.29 -6.36 18.45
N PHE A 74 19.37 -6.38 17.50
CA PHE A 74 19.50 -7.09 16.23
C PHE A 74 19.16 -6.14 15.10
N ALA A 75 20.07 -5.96 14.15
CA ALA A 75 19.83 -5.13 12.98
C ALA A 75 18.76 -5.78 12.09
N LEU A 76 17.79 -4.99 11.67
CA LEU A 76 16.80 -5.40 10.69
C LEU A 76 17.38 -5.12 9.31
N VAL A 77 17.92 -6.14 8.64
CA VAL A 77 18.57 -5.98 7.34
C VAL A 77 17.79 -6.74 6.28
N ALA A 78 17.37 -6.04 5.23
CA ALA A 78 16.76 -6.64 4.05
C ALA A 78 17.44 -6.08 2.79
N ARG A 79 17.72 -6.95 1.81
CA ARG A 79 18.40 -6.58 0.54
C ARG A 79 19.72 -5.80 0.74
N GLY A 80 20.45 -6.07 1.83
CA GLY A 80 21.71 -5.39 2.17
C GLY A 80 21.55 -3.99 2.77
N GLN A 81 20.32 -3.52 2.98
CA GLN A 81 20.03 -2.25 3.64
C GLN A 81 19.56 -2.49 5.07
N GLN A 82 20.11 -1.74 6.02
CA GLN A 82 19.57 -1.70 7.38
C GLN A 82 18.31 -0.84 7.39
N LEU A 83 17.20 -1.45 7.79
CA LEU A 83 15.88 -0.85 7.91
C LEU A 83 15.58 -0.39 9.32
N GLY A 84 16.31 -0.87 10.32
CA GLY A 84 16.03 -0.55 11.72
C GLY A 84 16.70 -1.49 12.70
N VAL A 85 16.14 -1.57 13.91
CA VAL A 85 16.64 -2.39 15.00
C VAL A 85 15.50 -3.05 15.77
N MET A 86 15.65 -4.34 16.01
CA MET A 86 14.86 -5.09 16.99
C MET A 86 15.62 -5.12 18.31
N ARG A 87 14.94 -4.82 19.41
CA ARG A 87 15.49 -4.93 20.77
C ARG A 87 14.71 -5.90 21.63
N VAL A 88 15.43 -6.67 22.44
CA VAL A 88 14.87 -7.68 23.34
C VAL A 88 15.51 -7.55 24.71
N SER A 89 14.70 -7.54 25.77
CA SER A 89 15.13 -7.40 27.16
C SER A 89 14.68 -8.58 28.02
N GLY A 90 15.50 -8.95 29.00
CA GLY A 90 15.26 -10.12 29.84
C GLY A 90 14.98 -11.37 29.02
N ALA A 91 15.65 -11.53 27.87
CA ALA A 91 15.67 -12.79 27.14
C ALA A 91 16.09 -13.86 28.16
N ILE A 92 15.22 -14.85 28.40
CA ILE A 92 15.41 -15.83 29.47
C ILE A 92 16.84 -16.37 29.33
N GLU A 93 17.69 -16.13 30.34
CA GLU A 93 19.08 -16.60 30.38
C GLU A 93 19.06 -18.11 30.12
N THR A 94 19.36 -18.46 28.88
CA THR A 94 19.58 -19.84 28.49
C THR A 94 20.99 -20.17 28.93
N ASP A 95 21.14 -21.09 29.89
CA ASP A 95 22.40 -21.82 30.11
C ASP A 95 22.97 -22.40 28.79
N ASP A 96 22.14 -22.50 27.76
CA ASP A 96 22.53 -22.82 26.40
C ASP A 96 22.37 -21.60 25.48
N ALA A 97 23.37 -20.71 25.50
CA ALA A 97 23.43 -19.50 24.68
C ALA A 97 23.18 -19.78 23.18
N ALA A 98 23.47 -20.99 22.69
CA ALA A 98 23.34 -21.36 21.29
C ALA A 98 21.90 -21.27 20.74
N ILE A 99 20.89 -21.76 21.49
CA ILE A 99 19.49 -21.74 21.01
C ILE A 99 18.90 -20.33 21.05
N GLY A 100 19.25 -19.54 22.07
CA GLY A 100 18.87 -18.13 22.15
C GLY A 100 19.54 -17.27 21.06
N LEU A 101 20.81 -17.57 20.73
CA LEU A 101 21.58 -16.89 19.69
C LEU A 101 21.03 -17.12 18.28
N GLU A 102 20.36 -18.25 18.00
CA GLU A 102 19.77 -18.50 16.67
C GLU A 102 18.33 -17.96 16.54
N LEU A 103 17.55 -17.98 17.63
CA LEU A 103 16.15 -17.56 17.59
C LEU A 103 15.99 -16.07 17.22
N TRP A 104 16.75 -15.20 17.88
CA TRP A 104 16.57 -13.76 17.71
C TRP A 104 17.01 -13.24 16.34
N PRO A 105 18.16 -13.65 15.77
CA PRO A 105 18.51 -13.30 14.40
C PRO A 105 17.49 -13.80 13.38
N GLU A 106 16.94 -15.01 13.54
CA GLU A 106 15.91 -15.54 12.65
C GLU A 106 14.61 -14.74 12.73
N LEU A 107 14.19 -14.35 13.94
CA LEU A 107 13.04 -13.46 14.12
C LEU A 107 13.30 -12.07 13.54
N ALA A 108 14.50 -11.50 13.76
CA ALA A 108 14.92 -10.22 13.19
C ALA A 108 14.90 -10.25 11.67
N LEU A 109 15.37 -11.34 11.05
CA LEU A 109 15.32 -11.53 9.59
C LEU A 109 13.88 -11.53 9.07
N ARG A 110 12.97 -12.27 9.71
CA ARG A 110 11.54 -12.32 9.31
C ARG A 110 10.86 -10.96 9.44
N ILE A 111 11.14 -10.25 10.54
CA ILE A 111 10.67 -8.87 10.75
C ILE A 111 11.23 -7.97 9.65
N ALA A 112 12.53 -8.05 9.35
CA ALA A 112 13.16 -7.22 8.33
C ALA A 112 12.52 -7.43 6.94
N VAL A 113 12.30 -8.69 6.54
CA VAL A 113 11.66 -9.02 5.26
C VAL A 113 10.22 -8.52 5.19
N SER A 114 9.45 -8.62 6.28
CA SER A 114 8.07 -8.13 6.34
C SER A 114 8.00 -6.60 6.30
N VAL A 115 8.85 -5.91 7.06
CA VAL A 115 8.96 -4.44 7.04
C VAL A 115 9.36 -3.94 5.66
N ASP A 116 10.34 -4.57 5.03
CA ASP A 116 10.79 -4.26 3.67
C ASP A 116 9.66 -4.38 2.64
N ALA A 117 8.90 -5.48 2.69
CA ALA A 117 7.75 -5.69 1.82
C ALA A 117 6.67 -4.61 2.04
N ALA A 118 6.36 -4.30 3.30
CA ALA A 118 5.39 -3.27 3.65
C ALA A 118 5.83 -1.87 3.20
N GLN A 119 7.12 -1.52 3.34
CA GLN A 119 7.65 -0.24 2.87
C GLN A 119 7.61 -0.09 1.34
N VAL A 120 7.94 -1.15 0.61
CA VAL A 120 7.79 -1.15 -0.86
C VAL A 120 6.34 -0.98 -1.25
N TYR A 121 5.43 -1.73 -0.63
CA TYR A 121 4.01 -1.62 -0.89
C TYR A 121 3.48 -0.20 -0.61
N ALA A 122 3.82 0.37 0.54
CA ALA A 122 3.43 1.73 0.92
C ALA A 122 3.97 2.79 -0.07
N ARG A 123 5.20 2.61 -0.56
CA ARG A 123 5.79 3.52 -1.56
C ARG A 123 5.08 3.44 -2.91
N GLU A 124 4.86 2.23 -3.42
CA GLU A 124 4.13 2.02 -4.68
C GLU A 124 2.71 2.58 -4.59
N HIS A 125 2.05 2.36 -3.46
CA HIS A 125 0.72 2.88 -3.17
C HIS A 125 0.69 4.41 -3.15
N HIS A 126 1.61 5.04 -2.43
CA HIS A 126 1.71 6.51 -2.35
C HIS A 126 1.97 7.15 -3.72
N VAL A 127 2.86 6.55 -4.54
CA VAL A 127 3.12 7.03 -5.91
C VAL A 127 1.85 6.91 -6.76
N ALA A 128 1.14 5.80 -6.67
CA ALA A 128 -0.08 5.58 -7.43
C ALA A 128 -1.21 6.54 -6.99
N ASP A 129 -1.38 6.83 -5.69
CA ASP A 129 -2.39 7.77 -5.19
C ASP A 129 -2.08 9.19 -5.66
N THR A 130 -0.80 9.59 -5.55
CA THR A 130 -0.31 10.88 -6.03
C THR A 130 -0.55 11.04 -7.54
N LEU A 131 -0.23 10.01 -8.33
CA LEU A 131 -0.44 10.01 -9.77
C LEU A 131 -1.93 10.09 -10.11
N GLN A 132 -2.78 9.30 -9.45
CA GLN A 132 -4.22 9.32 -9.69
C GLN A 132 -4.80 10.71 -9.41
N ARG A 133 -4.47 11.31 -8.26
CA ARG A 133 -4.90 12.68 -7.90
C ARG A 133 -4.44 13.71 -8.94
N ALA A 134 -3.19 13.61 -9.41
CA ALA A 134 -2.64 14.52 -10.42
C ALA A 134 -3.28 14.34 -11.81
N LEU A 135 -3.87 13.17 -12.09
CA LEU A 135 -4.54 12.87 -13.36
C LEU A 135 -6.03 13.22 -13.35
N LEU A 136 -6.64 13.37 -12.18
CA LEU A 136 -7.99 13.92 -12.05
C LEU A 136 -7.99 15.43 -12.31
N PRO A 137 -9.11 16.03 -12.78
CA PRO A 137 -9.18 17.47 -12.95
C PRO A 137 -9.08 18.21 -11.61
N ASP A 138 -8.13 19.14 -11.51
CA ASP A 138 -8.01 20.04 -10.34
C ASP A 138 -9.27 20.86 -10.09
N ARG A 139 -9.97 21.25 -11.16
CA ARG A 139 -11.21 22.02 -11.12
C ARG A 139 -12.14 21.55 -12.23
N LEU A 140 -13.42 21.39 -11.88
CA LEU A 140 -14.48 21.20 -12.85
C LEU A 140 -14.92 22.57 -13.42
N PRO A 141 -15.51 22.61 -14.64
CA PRO A 141 -16.00 23.85 -15.23
C PRO A 141 -17.01 24.53 -14.31
N LEU A 142 -16.81 25.83 -14.08
CA LEU A 142 -17.82 26.69 -13.44
C LEU A 142 -18.77 27.21 -14.51
N ASP A 143 -20.07 27.05 -14.31
CA ASP A 143 -21.12 27.59 -15.15
C ASP A 143 -22.27 28.08 -14.26
N ASP A 144 -22.86 29.24 -14.57
CA ASP A 144 -23.92 29.84 -13.75
C ASP A 144 -25.22 29.03 -13.75
N ARG A 145 -25.36 28.10 -14.70
CA ARG A 145 -26.58 27.33 -14.93
C ARG A 145 -26.42 25.84 -14.62
N LEU A 146 -25.19 25.34 -14.58
CA LEU A 146 -24.86 23.94 -14.31
C LEU A 146 -23.74 23.83 -13.27
N GLY A 147 -24.02 23.14 -12.17
CA GLY A 147 -23.03 22.82 -11.13
C GLY A 147 -22.44 21.43 -11.35
N PHE A 148 -21.11 21.33 -11.25
CA PHE A 148 -20.38 20.06 -11.24
C PHE A 148 -19.63 19.94 -9.92
N ASP A 149 -19.81 18.80 -9.24
CA ASP A 149 -19.09 18.47 -8.02
C ASP A 149 -18.62 17.01 -8.09
N ALA A 150 -17.51 16.70 -7.43
CA ALA A 150 -16.94 15.37 -7.41
C ALA A 150 -16.23 15.11 -6.10
N ALA A 151 -16.48 13.94 -5.53
CA ALA A 151 -15.78 13.44 -4.36
C ALA A 151 -15.19 12.07 -4.69
N TYR A 152 -13.87 11.94 -4.52
CA TYR A 152 -13.21 10.64 -4.55
C TYR A 152 -12.99 10.17 -3.11
N LEU A 153 -13.70 9.10 -2.72
CA LEU A 153 -13.64 8.51 -1.38
C LEU A 153 -13.04 7.11 -1.49
N PRO A 154 -11.76 6.90 -1.11
CA PRO A 154 -11.16 5.57 -1.14
C PRO A 154 -11.88 4.63 -0.14
N GLY A 155 -12.15 3.39 -0.57
CA GLY A 155 -13.00 2.44 0.17
C GLY A 155 -12.41 1.85 1.46
N ALA A 156 -11.11 2.02 1.73
CA ALA A 156 -10.41 1.54 2.94
C ALA A 156 -9.03 2.21 3.09
N GLN A 157 -8.44 2.18 4.29
CA GLN A 157 -7.06 2.64 4.53
C GLN A 157 -6.01 1.81 3.75
N GLU A 158 -6.33 0.56 3.42
CA GLU A 158 -5.54 -0.35 2.58
C GLU A 158 -5.99 -0.33 1.11
N ALA A 159 -6.94 0.55 0.73
CA ALA A 159 -7.57 0.49 -0.59
C ALA A 159 -6.57 0.82 -1.68
N ILE A 160 -6.36 -0.14 -2.57
CA ILE A 160 -5.53 0.02 -3.74
C ILE A 160 -6.08 1.16 -4.60
N VAL A 161 -5.18 2.01 -5.09
CA VAL A 161 -5.46 3.12 -6.02
C VAL A 161 -6.36 2.63 -7.15
N GLY A 162 -7.49 3.30 -7.33
CA GLY A 162 -8.56 2.87 -8.23
C GLY A 162 -8.29 3.20 -9.70
N GLY A 163 -9.01 2.49 -10.59
CA GLY A 163 -9.13 2.84 -12.00
C GLY A 163 -10.18 3.92 -12.27
N ASP A 164 -10.93 4.32 -11.24
CA ASP A 164 -12.02 5.29 -11.34
C ASP A 164 -11.53 6.69 -11.74
N TRP A 165 -12.25 7.33 -12.67
CA TRP A 165 -12.05 8.74 -13.01
C TRP A 165 -13.36 9.49 -13.16
N TYR A 166 -13.23 10.81 -13.10
CA TYR A 166 -14.22 11.75 -13.60
C TYR A 166 -13.53 12.87 -14.37
N ASP A 167 -14.24 13.48 -15.31
CA ASP A 167 -13.77 14.64 -16.05
C ASP A 167 -14.94 15.49 -16.53
N ALA A 168 -14.75 16.81 -16.60
CA ALA A 168 -15.65 17.71 -17.29
C ALA A 168 -14.87 18.85 -17.95
N PHE A 169 -15.29 19.25 -19.14
CA PHE A 169 -14.62 20.31 -19.91
C PHE A 169 -15.56 20.99 -20.91
N ARG A 170 -15.27 22.26 -21.19
CA ARG A 170 -16.01 23.03 -22.20
C ARG A 170 -15.59 22.62 -23.61
N LEU A 171 -16.57 22.44 -24.48
CA LEU A 171 -16.41 22.20 -25.90
C LEU A 171 -16.30 23.54 -26.67
N PRO A 172 -15.74 23.54 -27.90
CA PRO A 172 -15.61 24.77 -28.68
C PRO A 172 -16.92 25.50 -28.99
N ASP A 173 -18.05 24.79 -28.98
CA ASP A 173 -19.39 25.34 -29.22
C ASP A 173 -20.09 25.88 -27.95
N GLY A 174 -19.43 25.80 -26.79
CA GLY A 174 -19.91 26.28 -25.51
C GLY A 174 -20.63 25.22 -24.65
N ARG A 175 -20.94 24.04 -25.21
CA ARG A 175 -21.50 22.93 -24.42
C ARG A 175 -20.45 22.35 -23.46
N ILE A 176 -20.89 21.59 -22.47
CA ILE A 176 -20.01 20.96 -21.48
C ILE A 176 -20.04 19.45 -21.69
N ALA A 177 -18.89 18.86 -22.01
CA ALA A 177 -18.71 17.42 -22.01
C ALA A 177 -18.34 16.95 -20.59
N PHE A 178 -18.84 15.78 -20.21
CA PHE A 178 -18.46 15.13 -18.97
C PHE A 178 -18.27 13.62 -19.18
N SER A 179 -17.39 13.03 -18.40
CA SER A 179 -17.22 11.58 -18.33
C SER A 179 -16.96 11.11 -16.92
N ILE A 180 -17.39 9.89 -16.64
CA ILE A 180 -17.06 9.14 -15.41
C ILE A 180 -16.90 7.68 -15.81
N GLY A 181 -16.02 6.96 -15.15
CA GLY A 181 -15.92 5.53 -15.36
C GLY A 181 -14.85 4.88 -14.50
N ASP A 182 -14.63 3.60 -14.78
CA ASP A 182 -13.67 2.74 -14.10
C ASP A 182 -12.87 1.90 -15.11
N VAL A 183 -11.58 1.75 -14.81
CA VAL A 183 -10.62 0.93 -15.55
C VAL A 183 -10.44 -0.38 -14.80
N ALA A 184 -10.66 -1.50 -15.48
CA ALA A 184 -10.44 -2.81 -14.87
C ALA A 184 -8.98 -2.98 -14.39
N GLY A 185 -8.83 -3.27 -13.09
CA GLY A 185 -7.56 -3.43 -12.42
C GLY A 185 -7.38 -2.41 -11.30
N HIS A 186 -6.16 -2.33 -10.75
CA HIS A 186 -5.86 -1.45 -9.64
C HIS A 186 -4.37 -1.08 -9.61
N GLY A 187 -4.01 -0.07 -8.83
CA GLY A 187 -2.64 0.36 -8.60
C GLY A 187 -2.09 1.25 -9.71
N LEU A 188 -0.76 1.41 -9.73
CA LEU A 188 -0.08 2.36 -10.61
C LEU A 188 -0.45 2.22 -12.09
N ARG A 189 -0.54 0.98 -12.59
CA ARG A 189 -0.89 0.72 -13.99
C ARG A 189 -2.32 1.18 -14.31
N ALA A 190 -3.28 0.97 -13.42
CA ALA A 190 -4.66 1.43 -13.60
C ALA A 190 -4.72 2.97 -13.61
N ALA A 191 -3.99 3.64 -12.73
CA ALA A 191 -3.89 5.11 -12.72
C ALA A 191 -3.31 5.67 -14.03
N ILE A 192 -2.27 5.05 -14.59
CA ILE A 192 -1.71 5.47 -15.90
C ILE A 192 -2.77 5.30 -17.01
N VAL A 193 -3.43 4.15 -17.06
CA VAL A 193 -4.49 3.85 -18.04
C VAL A 193 -5.63 4.85 -17.94
N MET A 194 -6.06 5.16 -16.73
CA MET A 194 -7.10 6.14 -16.43
C MET A 194 -6.77 7.51 -17.06
N GLY A 195 -5.52 7.97 -16.93
CA GLY A 195 -5.04 9.19 -17.60
C GLY A 195 -5.17 9.12 -19.13
N GLU A 196 -4.79 8.00 -19.74
CA GLU A 196 -4.90 7.79 -21.19
C GLU A 196 -6.37 7.76 -21.66
N VAL A 197 -7.26 7.12 -20.90
CA VAL A 197 -8.71 7.09 -21.16
C VAL A 197 -9.27 8.51 -21.18
N ARG A 198 -8.95 9.32 -20.17
CA ARG A 198 -9.37 10.72 -20.08
C ARG A 198 -8.90 11.53 -21.30
N GLN A 199 -7.65 11.36 -21.72
CA GLN A 199 -7.13 12.05 -22.90
C GLN A 199 -7.77 11.55 -24.21
N ALA A 200 -8.06 10.25 -24.32
CA ALA A 200 -8.77 9.68 -25.47
C ALA A 200 -10.18 10.27 -25.60
N PHE A 201 -10.91 10.41 -24.48
CA PHE A 201 -12.22 11.08 -24.47
C PHE A 201 -12.13 12.55 -24.90
N ARG A 202 -11.16 13.31 -24.38
CA ARG A 202 -10.93 14.70 -24.77
C ARG A 202 -10.64 14.84 -26.26
N ALA A 203 -9.76 13.99 -26.80
CA ALA A 203 -9.43 13.98 -28.22
C ALA A 203 -10.64 13.61 -29.09
N ALA A 204 -11.38 12.57 -28.70
CA ALA A 204 -12.59 12.13 -29.40
C ALA A 204 -13.72 13.16 -29.38
N ALA A 205 -13.77 13.99 -28.33
CA ALA A 205 -14.78 15.02 -28.12
C ALA A 205 -14.50 16.36 -28.85
N LEU A 206 -13.36 16.53 -29.53
CA LEU A 206 -13.07 17.78 -30.27
C LEU A 206 -14.08 18.08 -31.39
N ASN A 207 -14.74 17.05 -31.92
CA ASN A 207 -15.85 17.17 -32.87
C ASN A 207 -17.04 16.30 -32.40
N PRO A 208 -17.77 16.75 -31.36
CA PRO A 208 -18.77 15.94 -30.69
C PRO A 208 -20.08 15.98 -31.47
N ASN A 209 -20.19 15.10 -32.47
CA ASN A 209 -21.44 14.90 -33.21
C ASN A 209 -22.49 14.21 -32.32
N SER A 210 -22.07 13.17 -31.57
CA SER A 210 -22.91 12.47 -30.58
C SER A 210 -22.05 11.83 -29.48
N PRO A 211 -22.57 11.66 -28.25
CA PRO A 211 -21.89 10.92 -27.18
C PRO A 211 -21.50 9.49 -27.57
N SER A 212 -22.35 8.80 -28.32
CA SER A 212 -22.06 7.44 -28.83
C SER A 212 -20.84 7.40 -29.74
N LEU A 213 -20.71 8.36 -30.65
CA LEU A 213 -19.57 8.43 -31.56
C LEU A 213 -18.27 8.80 -30.82
N VAL A 214 -18.36 9.59 -29.75
CA VAL A 214 -17.20 9.87 -28.88
C VAL A 214 -16.74 8.58 -28.20
N LEU A 215 -17.66 7.77 -27.65
CA LEU A 215 -17.34 6.47 -27.07
C LEU A 215 -16.70 5.53 -28.08
N GLU A 216 -17.23 5.43 -29.31
CA GLU A 216 -16.66 4.61 -30.38
C GLU A 216 -15.23 5.04 -30.73
N ARG A 217 -15.00 6.35 -30.93
CA ARG A 217 -13.67 6.90 -31.25
C ARG A 217 -12.68 6.68 -30.12
N ALA A 218 -13.08 6.94 -28.87
CA ALA A 218 -12.24 6.68 -27.70
C ALA A 218 -11.88 5.20 -27.60
N ASN A 219 -12.84 4.29 -27.83
CA ASN A 219 -12.60 2.86 -27.90
C ASN A 219 -11.62 2.47 -29.03
N THR A 220 -11.73 3.09 -30.21
CA THR A 220 -10.74 2.88 -31.30
C THR A 220 -9.34 3.30 -30.88
N ILE A 221 -9.18 4.49 -30.27
CA ILE A 221 -7.88 4.98 -29.77
C ILE A 221 -7.30 4.02 -28.72
N LEU A 222 -8.12 3.60 -27.76
CA LEU A 222 -7.67 2.73 -26.66
C LEU A 222 -7.31 1.31 -27.14
N ASN A 223 -7.94 0.81 -28.20
CA ASN A 223 -7.60 -0.49 -28.79
C ASN A 223 -6.28 -0.49 -29.59
N MET A 224 -5.69 0.67 -29.88
CA MET A 224 -4.35 0.75 -30.50
C MET A 224 -3.21 0.44 -29.51
N ARG A 225 -3.53 0.29 -28.22
CA ARG A 225 -2.55 -0.03 -27.19
C ARG A 225 -2.03 -1.45 -27.34
N ALA A 226 -0.76 -1.66 -27.00
CA ALA A 226 -0.14 -2.99 -26.99
C ALA A 226 -0.84 -3.97 -26.02
N ASN A 227 -1.37 -3.46 -24.91
CA ASN A 227 -2.10 -4.24 -23.91
C ASN A 227 -3.47 -3.58 -23.68
N PRO A 228 -4.52 -4.02 -24.40
CA PRO A 228 -5.90 -3.55 -24.20
C PRO A 228 -6.38 -3.85 -22.78
N VAL A 229 -7.24 -2.98 -22.27
CA VAL A 229 -7.87 -3.09 -20.94
C VAL A 229 -9.36 -2.84 -21.07
N MET A 230 -10.14 -3.49 -20.21
CA MET A 230 -11.58 -3.23 -20.13
C MET A 230 -11.81 -1.93 -19.39
N VAL A 231 -12.67 -1.07 -19.94
CA VAL A 231 -13.05 0.20 -19.35
C VAL A 231 -14.57 0.32 -19.39
N THR A 232 -15.18 0.64 -18.26
CA THR A 232 -16.61 0.97 -18.19
C THR A 232 -16.74 2.48 -18.03
N ALA A 233 -17.47 3.14 -18.93
CA ALA A 233 -17.54 4.60 -18.97
C ALA A 233 -18.94 5.10 -19.27
N ILE A 234 -19.26 6.26 -18.72
CA ILE A 234 -20.36 7.12 -19.13
C ILE A 234 -19.73 8.38 -19.74
N PHE A 235 -20.25 8.79 -20.89
CA PHE A 235 -19.91 10.06 -21.53
C PHE A 235 -21.19 10.82 -21.85
N GLY A 236 -21.22 12.11 -21.53
CA GLY A 236 -22.37 12.97 -21.78
C GLY A 236 -21.96 14.36 -22.26
N VAL A 237 -22.92 15.05 -22.88
CA VAL A 237 -22.80 16.45 -23.28
C VAL A 237 -24.02 17.19 -22.76
N ALA A 238 -23.79 18.21 -21.94
CA ALA A 238 -24.81 19.11 -21.43
C ALA A 238 -24.77 20.44 -22.18
N ASP A 239 -25.94 20.94 -22.59
CA ASP A 239 -26.08 22.29 -23.12
C ASP A 239 -26.56 23.22 -21.99
N PRO A 240 -25.75 24.22 -21.58
CA PRO A 240 -26.18 25.20 -20.57
C PRO A 240 -27.17 26.24 -21.11
N ARG A 241 -27.50 26.25 -22.41
CA ARG A 241 -28.39 27.26 -23.02
C ARG A 241 -29.85 27.15 -22.63
#